data_AF-A0A1V3XBU0-F1
#
_entry.id   AF-A0A1V3XBU0-F1
#
_cell.length_a   1.000
_cell.length_b   1.000
_cell.length_c   1.000
_cell.angle_alpha   90.00
_cell.angle_beta   90.00
_cell.angle_gamma   90.00
#
_symmetry.space_group_name_H-M   'P 1'
#
loop_
_entity.id
_entity.type
_entity.pdbx_description
1 polymer ?
#
loop_
_entity_poly.entity_id
_entity_poly.type
_entity_poly.pdbx_seq_one_letter_code
_entity_poly.pdbx_strand_id
1 'polypeptide(L)'
;MLNATGEEIEQIVLPRLRAAAAQSDDVVDRLDAVLDESTRLIHDYPHLAAFLRAVRIESNARSSRDGPKYPGSKALRDVVSEIVADAHRHGALSPDTGPTGAVEAICALTRGLSEQAASLAPEAYAATLGSAKRLIRGTLFAGASRPVSGQ
;
A
#
# COMPACT_ATOMS: atom_id res chain seq x y z
N MET A 1 7.41 -13.02 21.08
CA MET A 1 7.91 -11.64 20.94
C MET A 1 7.59 -11.04 19.58
N LEU A 2 7.97 -11.66 18.45
CA LEU A 2 7.70 -11.13 17.10
C LEU A 2 6.22 -10.80 16.83
N ASN A 3 5.29 -11.66 17.25
CA ASN A 3 3.86 -11.40 17.07
C ASN A 3 3.36 -10.21 17.90
N ALA A 4 3.80 -10.07 19.15
CA ALA A 4 3.41 -8.95 20.02
C ALA A 4 3.94 -7.61 19.48
N THR A 5 5.20 -7.57 19.05
CA THR A 5 5.76 -6.40 18.36
C THR A 5 5.04 -6.12 17.04
N GLY A 6 4.61 -7.17 16.32
CA GLY A 6 3.78 -7.03 15.13
C GLY A 6 2.44 -6.36 15.40
N GLU A 7 1.73 -6.74 16.46
CA GLU A 7 0.47 -6.13 16.87
C GLU A 7 0.63 -4.68 17.31
N GLU A 8 1.68 -4.34 18.05
CA GLU A 8 2.01 -2.95 18.42
C GLU A 8 2.24 -2.08 17.19
N ILE A 9 2.94 -2.62 16.17
CA ILE A 9 3.15 -1.92 14.89
C ILE A 9 1.80 -1.69 14.19
N GLU A 10 0.90 -2.68 14.16
CA GLU A 10 -0.43 -2.49 13.56
C GLU A 10 -1.22 -1.38 14.26
N GLN A 11 -1.11 -1.27 15.59
CA GLN A 11 -1.76 -0.21 16.38
C GLN A 11 -1.19 1.19 16.09
N ILE A 12 0.07 1.31 15.70
CA ILE A 12 0.70 2.57 15.28
C ILE A 12 0.33 2.92 13.84
N VAL A 13 0.40 1.93 12.94
CA VAL A 13 0.24 2.13 11.49
C VAL A 13 -1.22 2.43 11.13
N LEU A 14 -2.18 1.66 11.64
CA LEU A 14 -3.59 1.78 11.27
C LEU A 14 -4.18 3.19 11.43
N PRO A 15 -4.07 3.87 12.59
CA PRO A 15 -4.66 5.20 12.75
C PRO A 15 -4.02 6.23 11.80
N ARG A 16 -2.72 6.13 11.53
CA ARG A 16 -2.02 7.03 10.61
C ARG A 16 -2.47 6.83 9.16
N LEU A 17 -2.57 5.58 8.70
CA LEU A 17 -3.06 5.28 7.35
C LEU A 17 -4.53 5.69 7.16
N ARG A 18 -5.37 5.51 8.19
CA ARG A 18 -6.77 6.00 8.15
C ARG A 18 -6.84 7.53 8.09
N ALA A 19 -6.02 8.22 8.89
CA ALA A 19 -5.95 9.67 8.85
C ALA A 19 -5.50 10.18 7.48
N ALA A 20 -4.54 9.51 6.83
CA ALA A 20 -4.11 9.82 5.47
C ALA A 20 -5.22 9.60 4.44
N ALA A 21 -5.90 8.45 4.51
CA ALA A 21 -7.02 8.11 3.63
C ALA A 21 -8.26 9.01 3.80
N ALA A 22 -8.35 9.78 4.88
CA ALA A 22 -9.45 10.71 5.15
C ALA A 22 -9.18 12.14 4.64
N GLN A 23 -8.00 12.41 4.05
CA GLN A 23 -7.62 13.75 3.59
C GLN A 23 -8.30 14.19 2.29
N SER A 24 -8.90 13.24 1.55
CA SER A 24 -9.57 13.49 0.28
C SER A 24 -10.81 12.61 0.16
N ASP A 25 -11.78 13.05 -0.64
CA ASP A 25 -12.92 12.24 -1.06
C ASP A 25 -12.64 11.47 -2.36
N ASP A 26 -11.65 11.91 -3.15
CA ASP A 26 -11.24 11.22 -4.38
C ASP A 26 -10.46 9.95 -4.06
N VAL A 27 -10.87 8.81 -4.63
CA VAL A 27 -10.29 7.50 -4.32
C VAL A 27 -8.82 7.37 -4.70
N VAL A 28 -8.38 8.06 -5.76
CA VAL A 28 -6.99 8.02 -6.22
C VAL A 28 -6.13 8.88 -5.32
N ASP A 29 -6.60 10.06 -4.95
CA ASP A 29 -5.89 10.97 -4.04
C ASP A 29 -5.79 10.36 -2.63
N ARG A 30 -6.83 9.68 -2.15
CA ARG A 30 -6.79 8.92 -0.89
C ARG A 30 -5.71 7.84 -0.92
N LEU A 31 -5.59 7.11 -2.03
CA LEU A 31 -4.56 6.10 -2.19
C LEU A 31 -3.15 6.73 -2.27
N ASP A 32 -2.99 7.84 -2.99
CA ASP A 32 -1.73 8.57 -3.06
C ASP A 32 -1.28 9.03 -1.66
N ALA A 33 -2.21 9.51 -0.82
CA ALA A 33 -1.95 9.91 0.56
C ALA A 33 -1.55 8.72 1.45
N VAL A 34 -2.21 7.56 1.31
CA VAL A 34 -1.84 6.33 2.04
C VAL A 34 -0.43 5.85 1.67
N LEU A 35 -0.05 5.95 0.39
CA LEU A 35 1.30 5.60 -0.06
C LEU A 35 2.36 6.56 0.51
N ASP A 36 2.09 7.86 0.52
CA ASP A 36 2.99 8.85 1.15
C ASP A 36 3.12 8.62 2.65
N GLU A 37 2.02 8.31 3.32
CA GLU A 37 2.04 8.04 4.76
C GLU A 37 2.80 6.75 5.09
N SER A 38 2.68 5.73 4.23
CA SER A 38 3.47 4.50 4.34
C SER A 38 4.98 4.78 4.24
N THR A 39 5.38 5.70 3.35
CA THR A 39 6.77 6.19 3.29
C THR A 39 7.18 6.96 4.54
N ARG A 40 6.34 7.87 5.04
CA ARG A 40 6.63 8.65 6.24
C ARG A 40 6.80 7.76 7.47
N LEU A 41 5.96 6.74 7.63
CA LEU A 41 6.07 5.75 8.70
C LEU A 41 7.44 5.05 8.70
N ILE A 42 7.99 4.73 7.53
CA ILE A 42 9.32 4.12 7.41
C ILE A 42 10.43 5.11 7.83
N HIS A 43 10.26 6.39 7.51
CA HIS A 43 11.21 7.44 7.89
C HIS A 43 11.15 7.78 9.38
N ASP A 44 9.94 7.92 9.94
CA ASP A 44 9.71 8.26 11.35
C ASP A 44 10.11 7.12 12.30
N TYR A 45 10.03 5.88 11.82
CA TYR A 45 10.41 4.69 12.57
C TYR A 45 11.45 3.86 11.81
N PRO A 46 12.74 4.26 11.76
CA PRO A 46 13.78 3.49 11.06
C PRO A 46 13.94 2.06 11.59
N HIS A 47 13.66 1.84 12.88
CA HIS A 47 13.64 0.51 13.49
C HIS A 47 12.52 -0.39 12.92
N LEU A 48 11.40 0.19 12.47
CA LEU A 48 10.35 -0.54 11.77
C LEU A 48 10.89 -1.14 10.47
N ALA A 49 11.62 -0.35 9.67
CA ALA A 49 12.20 -0.83 8.42
C ALA A 49 13.18 -2.00 8.64
N ALA A 50 14.06 -1.89 9.64
CA ALA A 50 14.98 -2.97 10.01
C ALA A 50 14.25 -4.22 10.50
N PHE A 51 13.20 -4.06 11.33
CA PHE A 51 12.37 -5.16 11.82
C PHE A 51 11.62 -5.86 10.68
N LEU A 52 10.98 -5.12 9.79
CA LEU A 52 10.27 -5.64 8.62
C LEU A 52 11.21 -6.43 7.70
N ARG A 53 12.48 -6.01 7.59
CA ARG A 53 13.51 -6.75 6.85
C ARG A 53 13.87 -8.06 7.56
N ALA A 54 14.04 -8.04 8.88
CA ALA A 54 14.35 -9.23 9.67
C ALA A 54 13.23 -10.28 9.61
N VAL A 55 11.97 -9.86 9.83
CA VAL A 55 10.79 -10.73 9.72
C VAL A 55 10.72 -11.39 8.35
N ARG A 56 11.05 -10.66 7.27
CA ARG A 56 11.08 -11.21 5.92
C ARG A 56 12.15 -12.28 5.71
N ILE A 57 13.37 -12.05 6.18
CA ILE A 57 14.47 -13.04 6.06
C ILE A 57 14.04 -14.34 6.75
N GLU A 58 13.40 -14.24 7.91
CA GLU A 58 12.85 -15.38 8.63
C GLU A 58 11.70 -16.06 7.86
N SER A 59 10.76 -15.28 7.30
CA SER A 59 9.64 -15.79 6.50
C SER A 59 10.09 -16.44 5.18
N ASN A 60 11.16 -15.96 4.55
CA ASN A 60 11.72 -16.59 3.34
C ASN A 60 12.49 -17.89 3.68
N ALA A 61 13.11 -17.96 4.86
CA ALA A 61 13.79 -19.17 5.33
C ALA A 61 12.78 -20.26 5.75
N ARG A 62 11.60 -19.85 6.21
CA ARG A 62 10.50 -20.75 6.58
C ARG A 62 9.46 -20.74 5.46
N SER A 63 9.54 -21.67 4.51
CA SER A 63 8.57 -21.87 3.41
C SER A 63 7.12 -22.19 3.84
N SER A 64 6.71 -21.83 5.05
CA SER A 64 5.39 -22.09 5.59
C SER A 64 4.42 -20.96 5.22
N ARG A 65 3.25 -21.40 4.77
CA ARG A 65 2.01 -20.64 4.59
C ARG A 65 1.54 -19.91 5.88
N ASP A 66 2.21 -20.19 7.00
CA ASP A 66 1.93 -19.73 8.36
C ASP A 66 3.13 -18.98 8.99
N GLY A 67 4.03 -18.43 8.16
CA GLY A 67 5.12 -17.55 8.61
C GLY A 67 4.60 -16.26 9.26
N PRO A 68 5.41 -15.58 10.09
CA PRO A 68 4.99 -14.34 10.75
C PRO A 68 4.46 -13.33 9.73
N LYS A 69 3.24 -12.85 9.97
CA LYS A 69 2.54 -11.90 9.10
C LYS A 69 3.34 -10.60 9.06
N TYR A 70 3.58 -10.07 7.86
CA TYR A 70 4.37 -8.84 7.69
C TYR A 70 3.75 -7.70 8.54
N PRO A 71 4.45 -7.16 9.53
CA PRO A 71 3.91 -6.14 10.43
C PRO A 71 3.41 -4.91 9.65
N GLY A 72 2.27 -4.35 10.03
CA GLY A 72 1.62 -3.24 9.31
C GLY A 72 0.92 -3.65 8.00
N SER A 73 1.04 -4.91 7.57
CA SER A 73 0.37 -5.38 6.34
C SER A 73 -1.13 -5.53 6.53
N LYS A 74 -1.61 -5.82 7.75
CA LYS A 74 -3.05 -5.90 7.99
C LYS A 74 -3.66 -4.51 7.92
N ALA A 75 -3.08 -3.53 8.61
CA ALA A 75 -3.53 -2.14 8.58
C ALA A 75 -3.56 -1.58 7.15
N LEU A 76 -2.47 -1.75 6.40
CA LEU A 76 -2.42 -1.31 5.00
C LEU A 76 -3.49 -2.01 4.15
N ARG A 77 -3.59 -3.35 4.26
CA ARG A 77 -4.57 -4.11 3.48
C ARG A 77 -6.00 -3.69 3.80
N ASP A 78 -6.31 -3.48 5.08
CA ASP A 78 -7.66 -3.09 5.52
C ASP A 78 -8.02 -1.72 4.91
N VAL A 79 -7.14 -0.71 5.03
CA VAL A 79 -7.36 0.63 4.46
C VAL A 79 -7.44 0.61 2.93
N VAL A 80 -6.54 -0.12 2.26
CA VAL A 80 -6.57 -0.25 0.80
C VAL A 80 -7.82 -0.98 0.33
N SER A 81 -8.28 -2.00 1.06
CA SER A 81 -9.52 -2.72 0.74
C SER A 81 -10.74 -1.81 0.84
N GLU A 82 -10.80 -0.95 1.86
CA GLU A 82 -11.86 0.05 2.01
C GLU A 82 -11.87 1.02 0.82
N ILE A 83 -10.70 1.58 0.44
CA ILE A 83 -10.59 2.51 -0.70
C ILE A 83 -10.96 1.84 -2.03
N VAL A 84 -10.46 0.63 -2.28
CA VAL A 84 -10.73 -0.10 -3.53
C VAL A 84 -12.19 -0.54 -3.61
N ALA A 85 -12.81 -0.96 -2.51
CA ALA A 85 -14.23 -1.28 -2.48
C ALA A 85 -15.09 -0.06 -2.78
N ASP A 86 -14.69 1.11 -2.30
CA ASP A 86 -15.33 2.38 -2.57
C ASP A 86 -15.18 2.80 -4.06
N ALA A 87 -13.97 2.67 -4.60
CA ALA A 87 -13.70 2.89 -6.02
C ALA A 87 -14.53 1.97 -6.92
N HIS A 88 -14.66 0.70 -6.55
CA HIS A 88 -15.48 -0.26 -7.30
C HIS A 88 -16.96 0.14 -7.28
N ARG A 89 -17.49 0.51 -6.11
CA ARG A 89 -18.89 0.92 -5.95
C ARG A 89 -19.25 2.15 -6.78
N HIS A 90 -18.30 3.08 -6.92
CA HIS A 90 -18.48 4.32 -7.67
C HIS A 90 -18.04 4.22 -9.15
N GLY A 91 -17.67 3.04 -9.63
CA GLY A 91 -17.25 2.84 -11.02
C GLY A 91 -15.91 3.51 -11.39
N ALA A 92 -15.07 3.80 -10.39
CA ALA A 92 -13.78 4.45 -10.58
C ALA A 92 -12.65 3.47 -10.95
N LEU A 93 -12.83 2.16 -10.68
CA LEU A 93 -11.90 1.13 -11.15
C LEU A 93 -12.04 0.92 -12.66
N SER A 94 -10.94 0.58 -13.31
CA SER A 94 -10.94 0.15 -14.70
C SER A 94 -11.84 -1.10 -14.89
N PRO A 95 -12.58 -1.24 -16.00
CA PRO A 95 -13.52 -2.36 -16.21
C PRO A 95 -12.90 -3.75 -16.06
N ASP A 96 -11.62 -3.90 -16.44
CA ASP A 96 -10.88 -5.16 -16.37
C ASP A 96 -10.21 -5.39 -15.00
N THR A 97 -10.33 -4.43 -14.08
CA THR A 97 -9.69 -4.48 -12.75
C THR A 97 -10.65 -5.04 -11.71
N GLY A 98 -10.41 -6.29 -11.29
CA GLY A 98 -11.09 -6.87 -10.15
C GLY A 98 -10.62 -6.25 -8.81
N PRO A 99 -11.53 -5.96 -7.86
CA PRO A 99 -11.19 -5.29 -6.61
C PRO A 99 -10.15 -6.06 -5.77
N THR A 100 -10.29 -7.39 -5.68
CA THR A 100 -9.31 -8.23 -4.96
C THR A 100 -7.92 -8.14 -5.58
N GLY A 101 -7.83 -8.20 -6.92
CA GLY A 101 -6.55 -8.09 -7.64
C GLY A 101 -5.89 -6.73 -7.43
N ALA A 102 -6.68 -5.65 -7.43
CA ALA A 102 -6.20 -4.30 -7.15
C ALA A 102 -5.61 -4.18 -5.73
N VAL A 103 -6.31 -4.72 -4.71
CA VAL A 103 -5.81 -4.72 -3.32
C VAL A 103 -4.47 -5.46 -3.23
N GLU A 104 -4.36 -6.66 -3.80
CA GLU A 104 -3.11 -7.44 -3.76
C GLU A 104 -1.97 -6.72 -4.48
N ALA A 105 -2.23 -6.14 -5.65
CA ALA A 105 -1.23 -5.41 -6.42
C ALA A 105 -0.70 -4.20 -5.64
N ILE A 106 -1.59 -3.39 -5.04
CA ILE A 106 -1.21 -2.23 -4.23
C ILE A 106 -0.42 -2.66 -2.99
N CYS A 107 -0.84 -3.71 -2.29
CA CYS A 107 -0.14 -4.22 -1.11
C CYS A 107 1.27 -4.75 -1.47
N ALA A 108 1.40 -5.43 -2.62
CA ALA A 108 2.68 -5.94 -3.11
C ALA A 108 3.62 -4.80 -3.51
N LEU A 109 3.12 -3.78 -4.22
CA LEU A 109 3.89 -2.61 -4.61
C LEU A 109 4.37 -1.82 -3.39
N THR A 110 3.49 -1.57 -2.42
CA THR A 110 3.86 -0.86 -1.18
C THR A 110 4.94 -1.60 -0.41
N ARG A 111 4.83 -2.94 -0.33
CA ARG A 111 5.87 -3.78 0.28
C ARG A 111 7.21 -3.65 -0.45
N GLY A 112 7.21 -3.68 -1.79
CA GLY A 112 8.39 -3.49 -2.61
C GLY A 112 9.01 -2.10 -2.42
N LEU A 113 8.19 -1.05 -2.35
CA LEU A 113 8.65 0.30 -2.05
C LEU A 113 9.31 0.37 -0.67
N SER A 114 8.71 -0.21 0.38
CA SER A 114 9.33 -0.24 1.71
C SER A 114 10.71 -0.91 1.73
N GLU A 115 10.99 -1.85 0.83
CA GLU A 115 12.33 -2.43 0.69
C GLU A 115 13.32 -1.46 0.03
N GLN A 116 12.87 -0.78 -1.02
CA GLN A 116 13.69 0.19 -1.73
C GLN A 116 14.03 1.39 -0.85
N ALA A 117 13.19 1.75 0.12
CA ALA A 117 13.45 2.83 1.08
C ALA A 117 14.75 2.64 1.88
N ALA A 118 15.16 1.39 2.12
CA ALA A 118 16.39 1.08 2.84
C ALA A 118 17.64 1.03 1.93
N SER A 119 17.47 1.13 0.61
CA SER A 119 18.54 0.85 -0.37
C SER A 119 18.78 2.00 -1.35
N LEU A 120 17.76 2.82 -1.63
CA LEU A 120 17.85 3.94 -2.56
C LEU A 120 18.20 5.25 -1.83
N ALA A 121 18.86 6.15 -2.55
CA ALA A 121 18.96 7.55 -2.15
C ALA A 121 17.56 8.20 -2.10
N PRO A 122 17.33 9.22 -1.25
CA PRO A 122 16.01 9.83 -1.06
C PRO A 122 15.34 10.30 -2.36
N GLU A 123 16.10 10.92 -3.28
CA GLU A 123 15.59 11.45 -4.54
C GLU A 123 15.18 10.32 -5.49
N ALA A 124 16.00 9.27 -5.55
CA ALA A 124 15.71 8.08 -6.35
C ALA A 124 14.45 7.36 -5.82
N TYR A 125 14.34 7.23 -4.49
CA TYR A 125 13.15 6.69 -3.85
C TYR A 125 11.89 7.49 -4.17
N ALA A 126 11.95 8.83 -4.04
CA ALA A 126 10.83 9.71 -4.37
C ALA A 126 10.40 9.58 -5.84
N ALA A 127 11.35 9.47 -6.77
CA ALA A 127 11.08 9.22 -8.18
C ALA A 127 10.43 7.84 -8.42
N THR A 128 10.87 6.80 -7.71
CA THR A 128 10.26 5.46 -7.75
C THR A 128 8.83 5.49 -7.23
N LEU A 129 8.59 6.14 -6.08
CA LEU A 129 7.25 6.31 -5.52
C LEU A 129 6.31 7.05 -6.49
N GLY A 130 6.75 8.19 -7.05
CA GLY A 130 5.98 8.94 -8.03
C GLY A 130 5.67 8.13 -9.30
N SER A 131 6.58 7.23 -9.70
CA SER A 131 6.35 6.33 -10.83
C SER A 131 5.35 5.22 -10.49
N ALA A 132 5.42 4.64 -9.29
CA ALA A 132 4.46 3.66 -8.80
C ALA A 132 3.03 4.24 -8.73
N LYS A 133 2.88 5.46 -8.21
CA LYS A 133 1.60 6.17 -8.17
C LYS A 133 0.99 6.37 -9.55
N ARG A 134 1.80 6.82 -10.52
CA ARG A 134 1.36 6.97 -11.93
C ARG A 134 0.96 5.62 -12.55
N LEU A 135 1.70 4.55 -12.26
CA LEU A 135 1.38 3.20 -12.75
C LEU A 135 0.05 2.72 -12.16
N ILE A 136 -0.16 2.88 -10.86
CA ILE A 136 -1.42 2.52 -10.18
C ILE A 136 -2.60 3.29 -10.80
N ARG A 137 -2.48 4.62 -10.93
CA ARG A 137 -3.50 5.46 -11.56
C ARG A 137 -3.80 4.99 -13.00
N GLY A 138 -2.76 4.76 -13.79
CA GLY A 138 -2.89 4.41 -15.21
C GLY A 138 -3.38 2.98 -15.47
N THR A 139 -3.15 2.04 -14.56
CA THR A 139 -3.53 0.63 -14.76
C THR A 139 -4.84 0.28 -14.07
N LEU A 140 -5.04 0.73 -12.83
CA LEU A 140 -6.18 0.33 -12.00
C LEU A 140 -7.36 1.29 -12.11
N PHE A 141 -7.13 2.56 -12.49
CA PHE A 141 -8.15 3.63 -12.44
C PHE A 141 -8.37 4.37 -13.77
N ALA A 142 -7.66 4.02 -14.85
CA ALA A 142 -7.75 4.75 -16.13
C ALA A 142 -9.10 4.63 -16.87
N GLY A 143 -10.05 3.84 -16.36
CA GLY A 143 -11.33 3.56 -17.01
C GLY A 143 -12.50 4.47 -16.62
N ALA A 144 -12.38 5.34 -15.61
CA ALA A 144 -13.49 6.18 -15.14
C ALA A 144 -13.87 7.32 -16.11
N SER A 145 -13.14 7.49 -17.22
CA SER A 145 -13.39 8.51 -18.24
C SER A 145 -13.23 7.92 -19.63
N ARG A 146 -14.21 7.14 -20.06
CA ARG A 146 -14.50 7.02 -21.48
C ARG A 146 -16.00 7.26 -21.69
N PRO A 147 -16.43 8.48 -22.07
CA PRO A 147 -17.80 8.66 -22.53
C PRO A 147 -18.00 7.74 -23.74
N VAL A 148 -19.08 6.96 -23.71
CA VAL A 148 -19.53 6.20 -24.87
C VAL A 148 -19.74 7.22 -25.99
N SER A 149 -18.80 7.25 -26.93
CA SER A 149 -19.00 8.00 -28.16
C SER A 149 -19.95 7.16 -28.97
N GLY A 150 -21.21 7.58 -28.99
CA GLY A 150 -22.21 6.99 -29.86
C GLY A 150 -21.75 7.05 -31.31
N GLN A 151 -21.87 5.92 -32.00
CA GLN A 151 -22.22 5.79 -33.41
C GLN A 151 -22.71 4.38 -33.66
#